data_AF-A0A8S9KLQ8-F1
#
_entry.id   AF-A0A8S9KLQ8-F1
#
_cell.length_a   1.000
_cell.length_b   1.000
_cell.length_c   1.000
_cell.angle_alpha   90.00
_cell.angle_beta   90.00
_cell.angle_gamma   90.00
#
_symmetry.space_group_name_H-M   'P 1'
#
loop_
_entity.id
_entity.type
_entity.pdbx_description
1 polymer ?
#
loop_
_entity_poly.entity_id
_entity_poly.type
_entity_poly.pdbx_seq_one_letter_code
_entity_poly.pdbx_strand_id
1 'polypeptide(L)'
;MHHHTSIDNHTSASIIDNPPRPHTKKSQKDFHTREEINQLVEEIYRALETTEERLDGRCDDIYFAMDLSISALTSKIEAIQRELVEIQSYIARRPEASLSIDRRNNISTDIHHRTSVDDATNRGRLVPKMTSDMSDTHYHGEEISSDTYATLRRHQFNLENLEERLQRMENTTVTMKKMA
;
A
#
# COMPACT_ATOMS: atom_id res chain seq x y z
N MET A 1 82.49 35.55 -36.14
CA MET A 1 81.10 36.04 -36.00
C MET A 1 80.35 35.71 -37.29
N HIS A 2 79.19 35.05 -37.15
CA HIS A 2 78.09 34.89 -38.11
C HIS A 2 78.37 34.12 -39.42
N HIS A 3 77.40 33.48 -40.06
CA HIS A 3 76.32 32.55 -39.70
C HIS A 3 75.97 31.88 -41.04
N HIS A 4 75.55 30.63 -40.94
CA HIS A 4 74.97 29.72 -41.94
C HIS A 4 74.47 30.28 -43.28
N THR A 5 74.70 29.48 -44.33
CA THR A 5 73.70 29.31 -45.40
C THR A 5 73.62 27.84 -45.79
N SER A 6 72.38 27.37 -45.88
CA SER A 6 71.92 25.98 -45.94
C SER A 6 71.60 25.59 -47.38
N ILE A 7 72.10 24.42 -47.81
CA ILE A 7 71.89 23.72 -49.09
C ILE A 7 72.18 22.25 -48.76
N ASP A 8 71.49 21.20 -49.16
CA ASP A 8 70.23 20.92 -49.86
C ASP A 8 70.07 19.39 -49.66
N ASN A 9 68.88 18.93 -49.31
CA ASN A 9 68.63 17.55 -48.93
C ASN A 9 68.34 16.71 -50.18
N HIS A 10 69.33 15.94 -50.62
CA HIS A 10 69.11 14.80 -51.51
C HIS A 10 69.60 13.51 -50.84
N THR A 11 68.75 12.95 -49.96
CA THR A 11 68.89 11.58 -49.49
C THR A 11 67.96 10.68 -50.29
N SER A 12 68.50 10.10 -51.36
CA SER A 12 67.91 8.94 -52.03
C SER A 12 68.46 7.67 -51.37
N ALA A 13 67.66 7.04 -50.51
CA ALA A 13 67.82 5.65 -50.07
C ALA A 13 66.40 5.10 -49.87
N SER A 14 65.81 4.41 -50.85
CA SER A 14 66.04 3.01 -51.23
C SER A 14 65.58 2.01 -50.15
N ILE A 15 64.39 1.45 -50.41
CA ILE A 15 63.84 0.15 -49.96
C ILE A 15 63.14 0.16 -48.58
N ILE A 16 61.83 0.42 -48.62
CA ILE A 16 60.85 -0.03 -47.61
C ILE A 16 60.34 -1.39 -48.08
N ASP A 17 60.80 -2.44 -47.43
CA ASP A 17 60.26 -3.79 -47.53
C ASP A 17 58.98 -3.83 -46.67
N ASN A 18 57.82 -3.66 -47.29
CA ASN A 18 56.53 -3.78 -46.60
C ASN A 18 56.04 -5.23 -46.68
N PRO A 19 55.68 -5.88 -45.56
CA PRO A 19 55.16 -7.25 -45.58
C PRO A 19 53.77 -7.31 -46.24
N PRO A 20 53.37 -8.47 -46.80
CA PRO A 20 52.09 -8.62 -47.48
C PRO A 20 50.93 -8.28 -46.53
N ARG A 21 50.09 -7.31 -46.93
CA ARG A 21 48.84 -7.00 -46.24
C ARG A 21 48.03 -8.30 -46.05
N PRO A 22 47.67 -8.70 -44.82
CA PRO A 22 46.71 -9.77 -44.63
C PRO A 22 45.33 -9.27 -45.09
N HIS A 23 44.97 -9.71 -46.29
CA HIS A 23 43.66 -10.21 -46.70
C HIS A 23 42.54 -9.96 -45.67
N THR A 24 41.62 -9.08 -46.07
CA THR A 24 40.19 -9.03 -45.74
C THR A 24 39.76 -9.99 -44.64
N LYS A 25 39.72 -9.51 -43.38
CA LYS A 25 38.93 -10.19 -42.34
C LYS A 25 37.48 -10.14 -42.77
N LYS A 26 36.98 -11.26 -43.28
CA LYS A 26 35.56 -11.50 -43.52
C LYS A 26 34.82 -11.17 -42.23
N SER A 27 33.91 -10.20 -42.30
CA SER A 27 32.88 -10.03 -41.28
C SER A 27 32.09 -11.33 -41.24
N GLN A 28 32.35 -12.16 -40.24
CA GLN A 28 31.52 -13.31 -39.93
C GLN A 28 30.19 -12.71 -39.46
N LYS A 29 29.20 -12.77 -40.35
CA LYS A 29 27.87 -12.28 -40.06
C LYS A 29 27.17 -13.40 -39.31
N ASP A 30 27.16 -13.31 -37.98
CA ASP A 30 26.33 -14.16 -37.12
C ASP A 30 24.88 -13.82 -37.43
N PHE A 31 24.29 -14.56 -38.36
CA PHE A 31 22.88 -14.51 -38.64
C PHE A 31 22.22 -15.67 -37.91
N HIS A 32 21.24 -15.36 -37.07
CA HIS A 32 20.32 -16.38 -36.57
C HIS A 32 19.58 -17.01 -37.74
N THR A 33 19.57 -18.33 -37.76
CA THR A 33 18.82 -19.10 -38.75
C THR A 33 17.32 -18.92 -38.50
N ARG A 34 16.52 -19.05 -39.57
CA ARG A 34 15.05 -18.99 -39.48
C ARG A 34 14.52 -19.95 -38.41
N GLU A 35 15.11 -21.13 -38.31
CA GLU A 35 14.74 -22.17 -37.35
C GLU A 35 14.95 -21.73 -35.89
N GLU A 36 16.08 -21.11 -35.57
CA GLU A 36 16.37 -20.58 -34.23
C GLU A 36 15.36 -19.49 -33.83
N ILE A 37 15.00 -18.63 -34.80
CA ILE A 37 14.00 -17.58 -34.59
C ILE A 37 12.62 -18.22 -34.34
N ASN A 38 12.22 -19.19 -35.17
CA ASN A 38 10.94 -19.87 -35.02
C ASN A 38 10.85 -20.59 -33.65
N GLN A 39 11.92 -21.30 -33.26
CA GLN A 39 11.97 -21.99 -31.97
C GLN A 39 11.84 -21.01 -30.80
N LEU A 40 12.54 -19.88 -30.84
CA LEU A 40 12.44 -18.85 -29.81
C LEU A 40 11.02 -18.26 -29.72
N VAL A 41 10.39 -18.03 -30.88
CA VAL A 41 9.03 -17.51 -30.95
C VAL A 41 8.03 -18.48 -30.32
N GLU A 42 8.13 -19.77 -30.65
CA GLU A 42 7.27 -20.80 -30.05
C GLU A 42 7.48 -20.92 -28.53
N GLU A 43 8.74 -20.83 -28.06
CA GLU A 43 9.03 -20.83 -26.62
C GLU A 43 8.47 -19.61 -25.90
N ILE A 44 8.49 -18.43 -26.54
CA ILE A 44 7.85 -17.22 -26.01
C ILE A 44 6.34 -17.42 -25.91
N TYR A 45 5.69 -17.90 -26.97
CA TYR A 45 4.23 -18.11 -26.94
C TYR A 45 3.82 -19.10 -25.85
N ARG A 46 4.52 -20.23 -25.73
CA ARG A 46 4.27 -21.21 -24.67
C ARG A 46 4.49 -20.62 -23.27
N ALA A 47 5.55 -19.83 -23.09
CA ALA A 47 5.81 -19.17 -21.82
C ALA A 47 4.72 -18.15 -21.47
N LEU A 48 4.24 -17.39 -22.46
CA LEU A 48 3.15 -16.43 -22.28
C LEU A 48 1.86 -17.12 -21.85
N GLU A 49 1.44 -18.17 -22.55
CA GLU A 49 0.25 -18.97 -22.22
C GLU A 49 0.33 -19.51 -20.78
N THR A 50 1.47 -20.09 -20.41
CA THR A 50 1.67 -20.61 -19.04
C THR A 50 1.61 -19.49 -17.99
N THR A 51 2.14 -18.31 -18.30
CA THR A 51 2.07 -17.17 -17.37
C THR A 51 0.68 -16.58 -17.27
N GLU A 52 -0.09 -16.58 -18.34
CA GLU A 52 -1.47 -16.12 -18.39
C GLU A 52 -2.35 -17.01 -17.51
N GLU A 53 -2.33 -18.34 -17.71
CA GLU A 53 -3.08 -19.29 -16.87
C GLU A 53 -2.75 -19.13 -15.38
N ARG A 54 -1.47 -18.94 -15.05
CA ARG A 54 -1.03 -18.76 -13.66
C ARG A 54 -1.44 -17.41 -13.07
N LEU A 55 -1.56 -16.37 -13.89
CA LEU A 55 -2.00 -15.05 -13.45
C LEU A 55 -3.52 -14.99 -13.32
N ASP A 56 -4.24 -15.62 -14.25
CA ASP A 56 -5.69 -15.72 -14.28
C ASP A 56 -6.21 -16.37 -12.97
N GLY A 57 -5.71 -17.56 -12.63
CA GLY A 57 -6.10 -18.23 -11.38
C GLY A 57 -5.76 -17.43 -10.11
N ARG A 58 -4.64 -16.68 -10.12
CA ARG A 58 -4.28 -15.81 -8.97
C ARG A 58 -5.16 -14.57 -8.89
N CYS A 59 -5.61 -14.03 -10.03
CA CYS A 59 -6.55 -12.92 -10.07
C CYS A 59 -7.90 -13.34 -9.48
N ASP A 60 -8.38 -14.54 -9.83
CA ASP A 60 -9.60 -15.11 -9.27
C ASP A 60 -9.50 -15.30 -7.76
N ASP A 61 -8.41 -15.90 -7.26
CA ASP A 61 -8.18 -16.08 -5.82
C ASP A 61 -8.21 -14.75 -5.05
N ILE A 62 -7.56 -13.72 -5.61
CA ILE A 62 -7.48 -12.38 -5.02
C ILE A 62 -8.85 -11.69 -5.07
N TYR A 63 -9.54 -11.75 -6.20
CA TYR A 63 -10.86 -11.15 -6.39
C TYR A 63 -11.89 -11.77 -5.44
N PHE A 64 -11.90 -13.10 -5.32
CA PHE A 64 -12.79 -13.83 -4.42
C PHE A 64 -12.55 -13.45 -2.96
N ALA A 65 -11.29 -13.38 -2.53
CA ALA A 65 -10.95 -12.96 -1.16
C ALA A 65 -11.41 -11.54 -0.85
N MET A 66 -11.24 -10.61 -1.81
CA MET A 66 -11.70 -9.24 -1.67
C MET A 66 -13.23 -9.15 -1.58
N ASP A 67 -13.95 -9.82 -2.48
CA ASP A 67 -15.42 -9.81 -2.50
C ASP A 67 -16.01 -10.35 -1.18
N LEU A 68 -15.44 -11.44 -0.67
CA LEU A 68 -15.83 -12.00 0.63
C LEU A 68 -15.60 -11.00 1.77
N SER A 69 -14.45 -10.31 1.78
CA SER A 69 -14.13 -9.31 2.81
C SER A 69 -15.05 -8.09 2.75
N ILE A 70 -15.37 -7.62 1.54
CA ILE A 70 -16.28 -6.49 1.30
C ILE A 70 -17.69 -6.87 1.74
N SER A 71 -18.16 -8.06 1.38
CA SER A 71 -19.48 -8.56 1.79
C SER A 71 -19.59 -8.68 3.30
N ALA A 72 -18.57 -9.21 3.98
CA ALA A 72 -18.54 -9.31 5.43
C ALA A 72 -18.53 -7.94 6.11
N LEU A 73 -17.75 -6.98 5.60
CA LEU A 73 -17.72 -5.62 6.12
C LEU A 73 -19.06 -4.92 5.93
N THR A 74 -19.66 -5.05 4.75
CA THR A 74 -20.96 -4.49 4.42
C THR A 74 -22.03 -5.03 5.37
N SER A 75 -22.05 -6.34 5.61
CA SER A 75 -22.97 -6.97 6.56
C SER A 75 -22.82 -6.43 7.99
N LYS A 76 -21.57 -6.21 8.46
CA LYS A 76 -21.33 -5.61 9.78
C LYS A 76 -21.83 -4.16 9.86
N ILE A 77 -21.63 -3.37 8.81
CA ILE A 77 -22.12 -1.99 8.74
C ILE A 77 -23.65 -1.98 8.81
N GLU A 78 -24.32 -2.84 8.05
CA GLU A 78 -25.78 -2.96 8.07
C GLU A 78 -26.32 -3.37 9.45
N ALA A 79 -25.64 -4.28 10.15
CA ALA A 79 -26.00 -4.68 11.50
C ALA A 79 -25.93 -3.50 12.48
N ILE A 80 -24.82 -2.75 12.47
CA ILE A 80 -24.63 -1.58 13.32
C ILE A 80 -25.68 -0.50 12.99
N GLN A 81 -25.97 -0.27 11.72
CA GLN A 81 -26.99 0.69 11.31
C GLN A 81 -28.38 0.31 11.85
N ARG A 82 -28.75 -0.98 11.81
CA ARG A 82 -30.01 -1.46 12.39
C ARG A 82 -30.09 -1.22 13.89
N GLU A 83 -29.03 -1.54 14.62
CA GLU A 83 -28.98 -1.33 16.07
C GLU A 83 -29.13 0.16 16.43
N LEU A 84 -28.45 1.05 15.69
CA LEU A 84 -28.58 2.49 15.90
C LEU A 84 -30.01 2.99 15.67
N VAL A 85 -30.69 2.51 14.64
CA VAL A 85 -32.10 2.83 14.38
C VAL A 85 -32.99 2.32 15.51
N GLU A 86 -32.72 1.14 16.05
CA GLU A 86 -33.46 0.57 17.17
C GLU A 86 -33.29 1.39 18.46
N ILE A 87 -32.06 1.81 18.77
CA ILE A 87 -31.76 2.70 19.89
C ILE A 87 -32.49 4.05 19.72
N GLN A 88 -32.44 4.65 18.53
CA GLN A 88 -33.15 5.91 18.25
C GLN A 88 -34.66 5.76 18.42
N SER A 89 -35.24 4.66 17.93
CA SER A 89 -36.66 4.32 18.12
C SER A 89 -37.01 4.18 19.60
N TYR A 90 -36.17 3.49 20.38
CA TYR A 90 -36.35 3.34 21.82
C TYR A 90 -36.33 4.68 22.56
N ILE A 91 -35.38 5.57 22.22
CA ILE A 91 -35.29 6.91 22.79
C ILE A 91 -36.53 7.73 22.45
N ALA A 92 -36.96 7.73 21.18
CA ALA A 92 -38.13 8.49 20.73
C ALA A 92 -39.44 8.01 21.38
N ARG A 93 -39.53 6.72 21.72
CA ARG A 93 -40.69 6.12 22.40
C ARG A 93 -40.65 6.31 23.92
N ARG A 94 -39.54 6.78 24.50
CA ARG A 94 -39.39 6.95 25.95
C ARG A 94 -40.22 8.16 26.41
N PRO A 95 -41.30 7.98 27.20
CA PRO A 95 -42.03 9.10 27.75
C PRO A 95 -41.13 9.86 28.73
N GLU A 96 -41.27 11.19 28.78
CA GLU A 96 -40.51 12.15 29.59
C GLU A 96 -40.69 11.97 31.12
N ALA A 97 -40.51 10.76 31.65
CA ALA A 97 -40.49 10.52 33.10
C ALA A 97 -39.30 11.21 33.80
N SER A 98 -38.37 11.81 33.03
CA SER A 98 -37.22 12.56 33.53
C SER A 98 -37.51 14.00 33.94
N LEU A 99 -38.73 14.52 33.73
CA LEU A 99 -39.15 15.88 34.14
C LEU A 99 -39.64 15.99 35.60
N SER A 100 -39.37 15.00 36.46
CA SER A 100 -39.84 14.99 37.85
C SER A 100 -38.76 15.23 38.92
N ILE A 101 -37.48 15.31 38.54
CA ILE A 101 -36.37 15.45 39.49
C ILE A 101 -36.10 16.92 39.88
N ASP A 102 -36.53 17.88 39.07
CA ASP A 102 -36.30 19.32 39.35
C ASP A 102 -37.21 19.88 40.46
N ARG A 103 -38.36 19.25 40.71
CA ARG A 103 -39.37 19.80 41.65
C ARG A 103 -39.19 19.40 43.12
N ARG A 104 -38.16 18.60 43.47
CA ARG A 104 -37.98 18.07 44.84
C ARG A 104 -36.89 18.73 45.67
N ASN A 105 -36.18 19.73 45.13
CA ASN A 105 -35.02 20.32 45.81
C ASN A 105 -35.32 21.65 46.54
N ASN A 106 -36.55 22.16 46.55
CA ASN A 106 -36.86 23.50 47.08
C ASN A 106 -37.70 23.54 48.38
N ILE A 107 -37.88 22.43 49.10
CA ILE A 107 -38.59 22.42 50.40
C ILE A 107 -37.77 21.67 51.45
N SER A 108 -36.65 22.22 51.90
CA SER A 108 -36.04 21.80 53.18
C SER A 108 -34.97 22.79 53.66
N THR A 109 -35.31 24.07 53.78
CA THR A 109 -34.50 25.04 54.54
C THR A 109 -35.41 25.94 55.36
N ASP A 110 -36.19 25.35 56.25
CA ASP A 110 -36.67 26.02 57.45
C ASP A 110 -37.13 24.94 58.43
N ILE A 111 -36.40 24.80 59.54
CA ILE A 111 -36.88 24.43 60.88
C ILE A 111 -35.60 24.35 61.72
N HIS A 112 -35.26 25.51 62.26
CA HIS A 112 -34.32 25.68 63.35
C HIS A 112 -34.69 24.82 64.56
N HIS A 113 -33.64 24.29 65.22
CA HIS A 113 -33.54 23.99 66.65
C HIS A 113 -34.70 23.22 67.32
N ARG A 114 -34.45 21.95 67.67
CA ARG A 114 -34.56 21.46 69.07
C ARG A 114 -34.24 19.97 69.23
N THR A 115 -33.17 19.71 70.00
CA THR A 115 -33.05 18.69 71.06
C THR A 115 -33.61 17.28 70.82
N SER A 116 -32.74 16.26 70.81
CA SER A 116 -32.72 15.26 71.89
C SER A 116 -31.47 14.39 71.79
N VAL A 117 -30.72 14.39 72.88
CA VAL A 117 -29.70 13.39 73.25
C VAL A 117 -30.43 12.07 73.55
N ASP A 118 -29.94 10.92 73.06
CA ASP A 118 -29.30 9.85 73.85
C ASP A 118 -29.30 8.47 73.14
N ASP A 119 -28.20 7.77 73.39
CA ASP A 119 -27.96 6.33 73.49
C ASP A 119 -28.31 5.30 72.39
N ALA A 120 -27.35 4.36 72.27
CA ALA A 120 -27.48 2.94 72.01
C ALA A 120 -27.61 2.41 70.56
N THR A 121 -26.54 1.69 70.19
CA THR A 121 -26.59 0.30 69.69
C THR A 121 -26.80 0.09 68.19
N ASN A 122 -25.66 -0.10 67.52
CA ASN A 122 -25.33 -1.24 66.66
C ASN A 122 -26.42 -1.73 65.67
N ARG A 123 -26.25 -1.38 64.39
CA ARG A 123 -26.46 -2.36 63.29
C ARG A 123 -25.70 -1.96 62.05
N GLY A 124 -24.40 -2.28 62.06
CA GLY A 124 -23.60 -2.36 60.86
C GLY A 124 -24.27 -3.31 59.87
N ARG A 125 -24.74 -2.78 58.75
CA ARG A 125 -25.03 -3.55 57.55
C ARG A 125 -23.95 -3.18 56.54
N LEU A 126 -22.87 -3.96 56.54
CA LEU A 126 -21.95 -3.99 55.41
C LEU A 126 -22.77 -4.35 54.18
N VAL A 127 -22.93 -3.38 53.28
CA VAL A 127 -23.38 -3.63 51.92
C VAL A 127 -22.22 -4.31 51.20
N PRO A 128 -22.40 -5.49 50.59
CA PRO A 128 -21.39 -6.05 49.72
C PRO A 128 -21.13 -5.08 48.57
N LYS A 129 -19.93 -4.50 48.54
CA LYS A 129 -19.45 -3.71 47.42
C LYS A 129 -19.23 -4.70 46.27
N MET A 130 -20.17 -4.74 45.35
CA MET A 130 -20.06 -5.51 44.12
C MET A 130 -18.96 -4.85 43.29
N THR A 131 -17.75 -5.38 43.39
CA THR A 131 -16.65 -5.02 42.48
C THR A 131 -17.02 -5.58 41.12
N SER A 132 -17.57 -4.75 40.23
CA SER A 132 -17.64 -5.12 38.83
C SER A 132 -16.21 -5.04 38.29
N ASP A 133 -15.59 -6.20 38.16
CA ASP A 133 -14.36 -6.38 37.41
C ASP A 133 -14.70 -6.15 35.93
N MET A 134 -14.71 -4.87 35.53
CA MET A 134 -14.77 -4.50 34.13
C MET A 134 -13.39 -4.83 33.57
N SER A 135 -13.27 -6.03 33.04
CA SER A 135 -12.16 -6.36 32.15
C SER A 135 -12.23 -5.36 31.00
N ASP A 136 -11.31 -4.41 31.06
CA ASP A 136 -11.05 -3.44 30.02
C ASP A 136 -10.55 -4.23 28.80
N THR A 137 -11.47 -4.62 27.93
CA THR A 137 -11.11 -5.09 26.58
C THR A 137 -10.67 -3.86 25.82
N HIS A 138 -9.43 -3.46 26.10
CA HIS A 138 -8.70 -2.50 25.31
C HIS A 138 -8.67 -3.06 23.89
N TYR A 139 -9.55 -2.52 23.03
CA TYR A 139 -9.47 -2.71 21.60
C TYR A 139 -8.10 -2.20 21.16
N HIS A 140 -7.15 -3.12 21.07
CA HIS A 140 -5.86 -2.83 20.48
C HIS A 140 -6.12 -2.77 18.98
N GLY A 141 -6.37 -1.56 18.47
CA GLY A 141 -6.20 -1.32 17.04
C GLY A 141 -4.80 -1.80 16.69
N GLU A 142 -4.70 -2.76 15.79
CA GLU A 142 -3.41 -3.23 15.29
C GLU A 142 -2.76 -2.04 14.57
N GLU A 143 -1.89 -1.33 15.29
CA GLU A 143 -1.04 -0.33 14.67
C GLU A 143 -0.20 -1.03 13.62
N ILE A 144 -0.33 -0.56 12.38
CA ILE A 144 0.43 -1.07 11.25
C ILE A 144 1.91 -1.01 11.62
N SER A 145 2.58 -2.16 11.66
CA SER A 145 3.99 -2.21 12.00
C SER A 145 4.79 -1.30 11.06
N SER A 146 5.82 -0.64 11.61
CA SER A 146 6.71 0.23 10.85
C SER A 146 7.28 -0.46 9.60
N ASP A 147 7.55 -1.77 9.68
CA ASP A 147 8.03 -2.58 8.57
C ASP A 147 6.98 -2.75 7.45
N THR A 148 5.71 -2.97 7.83
CA THR A 148 4.59 -3.05 6.90
C THR A 148 4.37 -1.71 6.20
N TYR A 149 4.44 -0.60 6.94
CA TYR A 149 4.33 0.75 6.38
C TYR A 149 5.48 1.07 5.40
N ALA A 150 6.72 0.73 5.75
CA ALA A 150 7.88 0.92 4.88
C ALA A 150 7.75 0.10 3.58
N THR A 151 7.26 -1.13 3.69
CA THR A 151 7.02 -2.02 2.54
C THR A 151 5.96 -1.45 1.61
N LEU A 152 4.82 -0.99 2.14
CA LEU A 152 3.76 -0.33 1.37
C LEU A 152 4.28 0.91 0.63
N ARG A 153 5.08 1.76 1.30
CA ARG A 153 5.66 2.96 0.68
C ARG A 153 6.63 2.63 -0.45
N ARG A 154 7.42 1.56 -0.35
CA ARG A 154 8.30 1.10 -1.46
C ARG A 154 7.48 0.61 -2.65
N HIS A 155 6.41 -0.16 -2.40
CA HIS A 155 5.54 -0.63 -3.46
C HIS A 155 4.85 0.52 -4.19
N GLN A 156 4.34 1.50 -3.45
CA GLN A 156 3.75 2.72 -4.02
C GLN A 156 4.73 3.44 -4.96
N PHE A 157 5.96 3.68 -4.50
CA PHE A 157 7.00 4.33 -5.30
C PHE A 157 7.36 3.54 -6.57
N ASN A 158 7.42 2.21 -6.48
CA ASN A 158 7.72 1.36 -7.62
C ASN A 158 6.61 1.39 -8.67
N LEU A 159 5.34 1.51 -8.26
CA LEU A 159 4.20 1.64 -9.17
C LEU A 159 4.22 2.97 -9.91
N GLU A 160 4.47 4.08 -9.21
CA GLU A 160 4.59 5.41 -9.82
C GLU A 160 5.73 5.46 -10.86
N ASN A 161 6.87 4.82 -10.56
CA ASN A 161 7.98 4.72 -11.51
C ASN A 161 7.64 3.85 -12.74
N LEU A 162 6.85 2.79 -12.56
CA LEU A 162 6.41 1.94 -13.68
C LEU A 162 5.45 2.70 -14.60
N GLU A 163 4.53 3.48 -14.02
CA GLU A 163 3.60 4.34 -14.75
C GLU A 163 4.36 5.36 -15.62
N GLU A 164 5.37 6.03 -15.07
CA GLU A 164 6.19 6.99 -15.84
C GLU A 164 6.92 6.30 -17.02
N ARG A 165 7.43 5.08 -16.80
CA ARG A 165 8.10 4.30 -17.86
C ARG A 165 7.15 3.86 -18.95
N LEU A 166 5.92 3.46 -18.60
CA LEU A 166 4.87 3.10 -19.55
C LEU A 166 4.45 4.31 -20.39
N GLN A 167 4.24 5.47 -19.75
CA GLN A 167 3.89 6.70 -20.47
C GLN A 167 4.98 7.11 -21.47
N ARG A 168 6.25 6.93 -21.10
CA ARG A 168 7.39 7.22 -21.98
C ARG A 168 7.42 6.30 -23.21
N MET A 169 7.09 5.03 -23.03
CA MET A 169 7.00 4.04 -24.11
C MET A 169 5.81 4.30 -25.03
N GLU A 170 4.67 4.72 -24.48
CA GLU A 170 3.51 5.13 -25.27
C GLU A 170 3.85 6.33 -26.16
N ASN A 171 4.53 7.35 -25.61
CA ASN A 171 4.91 8.53 -26.38
C ASN A 171 5.90 8.22 -27.51
N THR A 172 6.86 7.30 -27.29
CA THR A 172 7.80 6.89 -28.35
C THR A 172 7.10 6.08 -29.44
N THR A 173 6.17 5.19 -29.08
CA THR A 173 5.39 4.41 -30.07
C THR A 173 4.45 5.28 -30.90
N VAL A 174 3.79 6.27 -30.28
CA VAL A 174 2.97 7.27 -30.99
C VAL A 174 3.83 8.07 -31.99
N THR A 175 5.05 8.43 -31.60
CA THR A 175 5.97 9.16 -32.48
C THR A 175 6.43 8.29 -33.66
N MET A 176 6.77 7.03 -33.42
CA MET A 176 7.16 6.09 -34.48
C MET A 176 6.02 5.85 -35.48
N LYS A 177 4.77 5.72 -35.02
CA LYS A 177 3.60 5.58 -35.91
C LYS A 177 3.34 6.82 -36.78
N LYS A 178 3.74 8.01 -36.34
CA LYS A 178 3.60 9.25 -37.13
C LYS A 178 4.71 9.45 -38.18
N MET A 179 5.79 8.69 -38.09
CA MET A 179 6.95 8.78 -38.99
C MET A 179 6.96 7.68 -40.08
N ALA A 180 6.04 6.72 -40.01
CA ALA A 180 5.81 5.69 -41.03
C ALA A 180 4.66 6.10 -41.97
#